data_AF-A0A940I0G0-F1
#
_entry.id   AF-A0A940I0G0-F1
#
_cell.length_a   1.000
_cell.length_b   1.000
_cell.length_c   1.000
_cell.angle_alpha   90.00
_cell.angle_beta   90.00
_cell.angle_gamma   90.00
#
_symmetry.space_group_name_H-M   'P 1'
#
loop_
_entity.id
_entity.type
_entity.pdbx_description
1 polymer ?
#
loop_
_entity_poly.entity_id
_entity_poly.type
_entity_poly.pdbx_seq_one_letter_code
_entity_poly.pdbx_strand_id
1 'polypeptide(L)' 'MTLVQLPNSILVCIDSRVPEKLVANGLYANAVSGLKLYNHVKRQPKIPSGRLDFLLHGNGTAPCYLEEE' A
#
# COMPACT_ATOMS: atom_id res chain seq x y z
N MET A 1 5.28 5.05 14.56
CA MET A 1 6.34 4.15 14.07
C MET A 1 7.18 3.73 15.25
N THR A 2 6.97 2.51 15.72
CA THR A 2 7.76 1.90 16.81
C THR A 2 8.62 0.81 16.20
N LEU A 3 9.94 0.88 16.45
CA LEU A 3 10.89 -0.12 15.98
C LEU A 3 11.38 -0.94 17.18
N VAL A 4 11.49 -2.25 16.99
CA VAL A 4 12.12 -3.17 17.93
C VAL A 4 13.40 -3.70 17.30
N GLN A 5 14.50 -3.67 18.05
CA GLN A 5 15.78 -4.23 17.61
C GLN A 5 15.88 -5.70 18.00
N LEU A 6 16.17 -6.56 17.03
CA LEU A 6 16.44 -7.99 17.24
C LEU A 6 17.94 -8.23 17.54
N PRO A 7 18.34 -9.40 18.08
CA PRO A 7 19.72 -9.69 18.49
C PRO A 7 20.79 -9.52 17.39
N ASN A 8 20.40 -9.59 16.12
CA ASN A 8 21.28 -9.40 14.96
C ASN A 8 21.27 -7.95 14.42
N SER A 9 20.87 -6.98 15.24
CA SER A 9 20.73 -5.56 14.86
C SER A 9 19.69 -5.27 13.76
N ILE A 10 18.81 -6.22 13.43
CA ILE A 10 17.66 -5.96 12.55
C ILE A 10 16.64 -5.10 13.31
N LEU A 11 16.13 -4.07 12.65
CA LEU A 11 15.00 -3.27 13.14
C LEU A 11 13.70 -3.75 12.51
N VAL A 12 12.73 -4.11 13.35
CA VAL A 12 11.39 -4.51 12.93
C VAL A 12 10.39 -3.44 13.34
N CYS A 13 9.60 -2.96 12.38
CA CYS A 13 8.48 -2.07 12.68
C CYS A 13 7.27 -2.89 13.13
N ILE A 14 6.84 -2.68 14.38
CA ILE A 14 5.68 -3.38 14.97
C ILE A 14 4.38 -2.57 14.90
N ASP A 15 4.44 -1.34 14.39
CA ASP A 15 3.27 -0.49 14.20
C ASP A 15 2.55 -0.91 12.90
N SER A 16 1.46 -1.67 13.02
CA SER A 16 0.69 -2.21 11.89
C SER A 16 0.07 -1.16 10.97
N ARG A 17 0.09 0.12 11.36
CA ARG A 17 -0.38 1.24 10.52
C ARG A 17 0.71 1.79 9.60
N VAL A 18 1.94 1.31 9.74
CA VAL A 18 3.08 1.75 8.92
C VAL A 18 3.06 1.17 7.51
N PRO A 19 2.76 -0.13 7.29
CA PRO A 19 2.62 -0.72 5.96
C PRO A 19 1.71 0.10 5.04
N GLU A 20 0.46 0.36 5.46
CA GLU A 20 -0.51 1.15 4.68
C GLU A 20 0.08 2.50 4.22
N LYS A 21 0.77 3.21 5.13
CA LYS A 21 1.39 4.51 4.82
C LYS A 21 2.54 4.38 3.85
N LEU A 22 3.37 3.35 3.99
CA LEU A 22 4.51 3.10 3.09
C LEU A 22 4.02 2.74 1.69
N VAL A 23 3.03 1.86 1.59
CA VAL A 23 2.41 1.48 0.31
C VAL A 23 1.78 2.71 -0.35
N ALA A 24 0.95 3.46 0.37
CA ALA A 24 0.35 4.69 -0.16
C ALA A 24 1.40 5.67 -0.70
N ASN A 25 2.46 5.93 0.07
CA ASN A 25 3.54 6.82 -0.34
C ASN A 25 4.29 6.28 -1.56
N GLY A 26 4.56 4.98 -1.62
CA GLY A 26 5.22 4.34 -2.75
C GLY A 26 4.39 4.41 -4.04
N LEU A 27 3.07 4.25 -3.93
CA LEU A 27 2.13 4.42 -5.03
C LEU A 27 2.14 5.87 -5.54
N TYR A 28 1.99 6.86 -4.66
CA TYR A 28 2.00 8.28 -5.05
C TYR A 28 3.35 8.74 -5.64
N ALA A 29 4.45 8.16 -5.16
CA ALA A 29 5.78 8.45 -5.67
C ALA A 29 6.15 7.69 -6.96
N ASN A 30 5.24 6.85 -7.50
CA ASN A 30 5.53 5.93 -8.61
C ASN A 30 6.77 5.04 -8.37
N ALA A 31 7.03 4.70 -7.10
CA ALA A 31 8.19 3.91 -6.69
C ALA A 31 8.01 2.41 -7.00
N VAL A 32 6.77 1.96 -7.20
CA VAL A 32 6.44 0.55 -7.50
C VAL A 32 6.37 0.36 -9.02
N SER A 33 7.41 -0.26 -9.60
CA SER A 33 7.60 -0.41 -11.05
C SER A 33 6.38 -0.96 -11.81
N GLY A 34 5.68 -1.93 -11.23
CA GLY A 34 4.50 -2.57 -11.85
C GLY A 34 3.20 -1.76 -11.77
N LEU A 35 3.18 -0.67 -10.99
CA LEU A 35 1.97 0.11 -10.71
C LEU A 35 2.03 1.55 -11.25
N LYS A 36 3.07 1.92 -11.99
CA LYS A 36 3.29 3.28 -12.50
C LYS A 36 2.20 3.80 -13.44
N LEU A 37 1.43 2.92 -14.08
CA LEU A 37 0.34 3.31 -14.97
C LEU A 37 -0.92 3.75 -14.20
N TYR A 38 -0.99 3.47 -12.90
CA TYR A 38 -2.10 3.86 -12.03
C TYR A 38 -1.81 5.22 -11.40
N ASN A 39 -2.48 6.26 -11.91
CA ASN A 39 -2.28 7.65 -11.49
C ASN A 39 -3.34 8.15 -10.49
N HIS A 40 -4.34 7.32 -10.17
CA HIS A 40 -5.38 7.63 -9.20
C HIS A 40 -5.50 6.52 -8.17
N VAL A 41 -5.25 6.86 -6.91
CA VAL A 41 -5.25 5.94 -5.77
C VAL A 41 -6.41 6.28 -4.85
N LYS A 42 -7.28 5.30 -4.57
CA LYS A 42 -8.35 5.42 -3.57
C LYS A 42 -8.05 4.47 -2.42
N ARG A 43 -7.92 5.02 -1.21
CA ARG A 43 -7.74 4.23 0.03
C ARG A 43 -9.07 3.72 0.56
N GLN A 44 -9.04 2.56 1.19
CA GLN A 44 -10.17 1.96 1.89
C GLN A 44 -11.48 1.91 1.08
N PRO A 45 -11.46 1.54 -0.23
CA PRO A 45 -12.66 1.41 -1.04
C PRO A 45 -13.65 0.42 -0.41
N LYS A 46 -14.94 0.77 -0.40
CA LYS A 46 -16.00 -0.18 -0.06
C LYS A 46 -16.19 -1.16 -1.22
N ILE A 47 -16.26 -2.44 -0.92
CA ILE A 47 -16.63 -3.53 -1.83
C ILE A 47 -17.78 -4.33 -1.20
N PRO A 48 -18.51 -5.18 -1.95
CA PRO A 48 -19.65 -5.91 -1.40
C PRO A 48 -19.34 -6.77 -0.17
N SER A 49 -18.13 -7.35 -0.11
CA SER A 49 -17.68 -8.19 1.00
C SER A 49 -16.97 -7.43 2.14
N GLY A 50 -16.81 -6.11 2.05
CA GLY A 50 -16.11 -5.33 3.07
C GLY A 50 -15.34 -4.11 2.53
N ARG A 51 -14.07 -3.99 2.93
CA ARG A 51 -13.13 -2.97 2.46
C ARG A 51 -11.81 -3.63 2.11
N LEU A 52 -11.17 -3.09 1.09
CA LEU A 52 -9.78 -3.41 0.73
C LEU A 52 -8.91 -2.19 1.02
N ASP A 53 -7.59 -2.32 0.98
CA ASP A 53 -6.70 -1.23 1.32
C ASP A 53 -6.65 -0.17 0.22
N PHE A 54 -6.57 -0.60 -1.05
CA PHE A 54 -6.51 0.31 -2.19
C PHE A 54 -7.33 -0.12 -3.40
N LEU A 55 -7.83 0.87 -4.12
CA LEU A 55 -8.32 0.77 -5.49
C LEU A 55 -7.53 1.74 -6.37
N LEU A 56 -6.88 1.19 -7.38
CA LEU A 56 -6.02 1.90 -8.30
C LEU A 56 -6.72 2.05 -9.66
N HIS A 57 -6.65 3.25 -10.23
CA HIS A 57 -7.09 3.54 -11.60
C HIS A 57 -5.97 4.19 -12.41
N GLY A 58 -5.91 3.81 -13.68
CA GLY A 58 -4.96 4.33 -14.65
C GLY A 58 -5.60 4.35 -16.03
N ASN A 59 -5.22 5.32 -16.87
CA ASN A 59 -5.77 5.43 -18.22
C ASN A 59 -5.41 4.18 -19.04
N GLY A 60 -6.42 3.55 -19.65
CA GLY A 60 -6.23 2.34 -20.46
C GLY A 60 -5.91 1.08 -19.67
N THR A 61 -6.07 1.10 -18.33
CA THR A 61 -5.88 -0.07 -17.46
C THR A 61 -7.19 -0.48 -16.82
N ALA A 62 -7.36 -1.78 -16.56
CA ALA A 62 -8.45 -2.26 -15.71
C ALA A 62 -8.21 -1.79 -14.26
N PRO A 63 -9.27 -1.48 -13.49
CA PRO A 63 -9.14 -1.17 -12.07
C PRO A 63 -8.38 -2.28 -11.33
N CYS A 64 -7.45 -1.92 -10.47
CA CYS A 64 -6.67 -2.86 -9.67
C CYS A 64 -7.01 -2.69 -8.19
N TYR A 65 -7.49 -3.75 -7.58
CA TYR A 65 -7.62 -3.83 -6.13
C TYR A 65 -6.31 -4.35 -5.55
N LEU A 66 -5.83 -3.72 -4.48
CA LEU A 66 -4.59 -4.08 -3.81
C LEU A 66 -4.85 -4.18 -2.30
N GLU A 67 -4.38 -5.27 -1.72
CA GLU A 67 -4.45 -5.60 -0.30
C GLU A 67 -3.02 -5.76 0.22
N GLU A 68 -2.76 -5.23 1.42
CA GLU A 68 -1.47 -5.33 2.09
C GLU A 68 -1.54 -6.42 3.17
N GLU A 69 -0.60 -7.38 3.12
CA GLU A 69 -0.45 -8.42 4.15
C GLU A 69 0.78 -8.18 5.03
#